data_AF-A0A560KYV1-F1
#
_entry.id   AF-A0A560KYV1-F1
#
_cell.length_a   1.000
_cell.length_b   1.000
_cell.length_c   1.000
_cell.angle_alpha   90.00
_cell.angle_beta   90.00
_cell.angle_gamma   90.00
#
_symmetry.space_group_name_H-M   'P 1'
#
loop_
_entity.id
_entity.type
_entity.pdbx_description
1 polymer ?
#
loop_
_entity_poly.entity_id
_entity_poly.type
_entity_poly.pdbx_seq_one_letter_code
_entity_poly.pdbx_strand_id
1 'polypeptide(L)'
;MHVAKSRQGLFEEVERVALAPLPGEPFEYTEWKTAKVHPDCHVEDEKTFYSVPHRLIGRRLDVRLTYRAVEIFQDHQRVASPCAVPSAVATSR
;
A
#
# COMPACT_ATOMS: atom_id res chain seq x y z
N MET A 1 -42.95 -3.10 -10.98
CA MET A 1 -43.01 -3.19 -9.51
C MET A 1 -41.92 -2.28 -8.96
N HIS A 2 -42.27 -1.13 -8.40
CA HIS A 2 -41.31 -0.28 -7.70
C HIS A 2 -41.06 -0.89 -6.32
N VAL A 3 -39.81 -1.18 -5.99
CA VAL A 3 -39.42 -1.54 -4.63
C VAL A 3 -39.65 -0.29 -3.78
N ALA A 4 -40.75 -0.24 -3.03
CA ALA A 4 -41.11 0.87 -2.14
C ALA A 4 -40.27 0.86 -0.85
N LYS A 5 -38.95 0.73 -0.98
CA LYS A 5 -38.00 0.79 0.14
C LYS A 5 -36.84 1.69 -0.26
N SER A 6 -36.39 2.52 0.69
CA SER A 6 -35.18 3.30 0.52
C SER A 6 -33.96 2.38 0.48
N ARG A 7 -32.85 2.87 -0.06
CA ARG A 7 -31.56 2.14 -0.07
C ARG A 7 -31.15 1.71 1.34
N GLN A 8 -31.37 2.58 2.33
CA GLN A 8 -31.11 2.25 3.74
C GLN A 8 -32.01 1.12 4.24
N GLY A 9 -33.31 1.14 3.91
CA GLY A 9 -34.22 0.07 4.33
C GLY A 9 -33.85 -1.29 3.75
N LEU A 10 -33.35 -1.32 2.50
CA LEU A 10 -32.84 -2.56 1.89
C LEU A 10 -31.54 -3.03 2.57
N PHE A 11 -30.64 -2.10 2.90
CA PHE A 11 -29.40 -2.40 3.63
C PHE A 11 -29.67 -3.05 4.98
N GLU A 12 -30.60 -2.50 5.78
CA GLU A 12 -30.87 -2.98 7.13
C GLU A 12 -31.46 -4.41 7.17
N GLU A 13 -32.33 -4.73 6.22
CA GLU A 13 -33.10 -5.98 6.16
C GLU A 13 -32.33 -7.11 5.49
N VAL A 14 -31.61 -6.82 4.40
CA VAL A 14 -31.00 -7.85 3.55
C VAL A 14 -29.49 -7.84 3.67
N GLU A 15 -28.85 -6.69 3.42
CA GLU A 15 -27.39 -6.62 3.27
C GLU A 15 -26.67 -6.79 4.61
N ARG A 16 -27.18 -6.15 5.67
CA ARG A 16 -26.54 -6.14 7.00
C ARG A 16 -26.30 -7.54 7.58
N VAL A 17 -27.20 -8.49 7.34
CA VAL A 17 -27.07 -9.87 7.86
C VAL A 17 -26.08 -10.69 7.04
N ALA A 18 -25.85 -10.33 5.78
CA ALA A 18 -24.90 -10.98 4.89
C ALA A 18 -23.46 -10.41 4.98
N LEU A 19 -23.30 -9.19 5.51
CA LEU A 19 -22.01 -8.53 5.64
C LEU A 19 -21.21 -9.04 6.85
N ALA A 20 -19.89 -9.11 6.68
CA ALA A 20 -18.96 -9.31 7.78
C ALA A 20 -18.94 -8.08 8.70
N PRO A 21 -18.56 -8.24 9.99
CA PRO A 21 -18.31 -7.09 10.85
C PRO A 21 -17.25 -6.18 10.24
N LEU A 22 -17.35 -4.89 10.53
CA LEU A 22 -16.34 -3.92 10.10
C LEU A 22 -14.97 -4.37 10.64
N PRO A 23 -13.93 -4.47 9.79
CA PRO A 23 -12.59 -4.76 10.26
C PRO A 23 -12.16 -3.74 11.32
N GLY A 24 -11.48 -4.22 12.38
CA GLY A 24 -11.03 -3.34 13.47
C GLY A 24 -9.91 -2.38 13.05
N GLU A 25 -9.21 -2.70 11.96
CA GLU A 25 -8.18 -1.85 11.38
C GLU A 25 -8.77 -1.08 10.18
N PRO A 26 -8.50 0.24 10.08
CA PRO A 26 -8.89 1.01 8.91
C PRO A 26 -8.24 0.44 7.64
N PHE A 27 -8.95 0.54 6.52
CA PHE A 27 -8.39 0.21 5.21
C PHE A 27 -7.12 1.03 4.95
N GLU A 28 -6.01 0.36 4.63
CA GLU A 28 -4.73 0.99 4.29
C GLU A 28 -4.48 0.88 2.78
N TYR A 29 -4.55 2.02 2.09
CA TYR A 29 -4.17 2.09 0.68
C TYR A 29 -2.68 1.82 0.52
N THR A 30 -2.35 1.00 -0.49
CA THR A 30 -0.99 0.52 -0.73
C THR A 30 -0.68 0.58 -2.22
N GLU A 31 0.49 1.13 -2.56
CA GLU A 31 1.05 1.09 -3.91
C GLU A 31 2.25 0.16 -3.97
N TRP A 32 2.39 -0.53 -5.10
CA TRP A 32 3.53 -1.41 -5.38
C TRP A 32 4.28 -0.90 -6.60
N LYS A 33 5.58 -0.73 -6.46
CA LYS A 33 6.49 -0.31 -7.52
C LYS A 33 7.70 -1.25 -7.54
N THR A 34 8.31 -1.45 -8.70
CA THR A 34 9.58 -2.21 -8.80
C THR A 34 10.72 -1.24 -9.12
N ALA A 35 11.68 -1.13 -8.20
CA ALA A 35 12.82 -0.21 -8.32
C ALA A 35 14.15 -0.97 -8.42
N LYS A 36 15.11 -0.41 -9.17
CA LYS A 36 16.47 -0.97 -9.26
C LYS A 36 17.34 -0.35 -8.16
N VAL A 37 18.14 -1.17 -7.49
CA VAL A 37 19.11 -0.68 -6.51
C VAL A 37 20.28 -0.01 -7.22
N HIS A 38 20.48 1.28 -6.92
CA HIS A 38 21.57 2.10 -7.42
C HIS A 38 22.91 1.71 -6.77
N PRO A 39 24.06 2.02 -7.41
CA PRO A 39 25.39 1.69 -6.88
C PRO A 39 25.68 2.28 -5.50
N ASP A 40 24.99 3.35 -5.11
CA ASP A 40 25.08 3.99 -3.80
C ASP A 40 24.20 3.31 -2.72
N CYS A 41 23.67 2.12 -2.99
CA CYS A 41 22.80 1.33 -2.09
C CYS A 41 21.40 1.93 -1.85
N HIS A 42 20.84 2.68 -2.80
CA HIS A 42 19.49 3.22 -2.67
C HIS A 42 18.53 2.69 -3.74
N VAL A 43 17.24 2.64 -3.42
CA VAL A 43 16.16 2.63 -4.40
C VAL A 43 15.50 4.01 -4.42
N GLU A 44 15.10 4.47 -5.59
CA GLU A 44 14.43 5.76 -5.76
C GLU A 44 12.92 5.56 -5.95
N ASP A 45 12.12 6.35 -5.25
CA ASP A 45 10.71 6.58 -5.54
C ASP A 45 10.40 8.07 -5.49
N GLU A 46 9.86 8.62 -6.58
CA GLU A 46 9.46 10.04 -6.70
C GLU A 46 10.48 11.03 -6.10
N LYS A 47 11.76 10.85 -6.44
CA LYS A 47 12.92 11.66 -5.98
C LYS A 47 13.31 11.47 -4.50
N THR A 48 12.73 10.49 -3.83
CA THR A 48 13.12 10.06 -2.48
C THR A 48 13.96 8.79 -2.59
N PHE A 49 15.10 8.79 -1.90
CA PHE A 49 16.04 7.67 -1.90
C PHE A 49 15.95 6.89 -0.60
N TYR A 50 15.81 5.58 -0.72
CA TYR A 50 15.65 4.67 0.41
C TYR A 50 16.82 3.70 0.45
N SER A 51 17.56 3.69 1.55
CA SER A 51 18.73 2.81 1.69
C SER A 51 18.33 1.34 1.79
N VAL A 52 19.12 0.47 1.17
CA VAL A 52 18.98 -0.98 1.20
C VAL A 52 20.32 -1.67 1.46
N PRO A 53 20.33 -2.94 1.89
CA PRO A 53 21.58 -3.69 2.06
C PRO A 53 22.44 -3.70 0.77
N HIS A 54 23.72 -3.35 0.90
CA HIS A 54 24.68 -3.24 -0.22
C HIS A 54 24.73 -4.48 -1.13
N ARG A 55 24.52 -5.68 -0.59
CA ARG A 55 24.48 -6.93 -1.37
C ARG A 55 23.41 -6.95 -2.48
N LEU A 56 22.47 -6.01 -2.44
CA LEU A 56 21.35 -5.90 -3.39
C LEU A 56 21.63 -4.94 -4.55
N ILE A 57 22.80 -4.29 -4.62
CA ILE A 57 23.15 -3.41 -5.74
C ILE A 57 22.87 -4.09 -7.10
N GLY A 58 22.20 -3.37 -7.99
CA GLY A 58 21.85 -3.83 -9.33
C GLY A 58 20.64 -4.78 -9.39
N ARG A 59 20.14 -5.28 -8.25
CA ARG A 59 18.90 -6.06 -8.19
C ARG A 59 17.68 -5.16 -8.37
N ARG A 60 16.57 -5.77 -8.79
CA ARG A 60 15.24 -5.13 -8.77
C ARG A 60 14.51 -5.62 -7.53
N LEU A 61 13.93 -4.69 -6.79
CA LEU A 61 13.22 -4.93 -5.54
C LEU A 61 11.80 -4.39 -5.66
N ASP A 62 10.87 -5.01 -4.95
CA ASP A 62 9.51 -4.50 -4.84
C ASP A 62 9.43 -3.53 -3.67
N VAL A 63 8.89 -2.34 -3.93
CA VAL A 63 8.70 -1.27 -2.97
C VAL A 63 7.21 -1.15 -2.72
N ARG A 64 6.80 -1.40 -1.48
CA ARG A 64 5.46 -1.22 -0.97
C ARG A 64 5.38 0.12 -0.27
N LEU A 65 4.53 1.00 -0.78
CA LEU A 65 4.29 2.33 -0.23
C LEU A 65 2.91 2.33 0.42
N THR A 66 2.86 2.65 1.71
CA THR A 66 1.61 2.96 2.41
C THR A 66 1.69 4.37 2.96
N TYR A 67 0.57 4.87 3.48
CA TYR A 67 0.60 6.16 4.17
C TYR A 67 1.51 6.14 5.42
N ARG A 68 1.76 4.95 5.99
CA ARG A 68 2.51 4.72 7.24
C ARG A 68 3.94 4.27 7.04
N ALA A 69 4.30 3.75 5.87
CA ALA A 69 5.59 3.11 5.70
C ALA A 69 6.03 3.01 4.24
N VAL A 70 7.35 2.91 4.09
CA VAL A 70 7.98 2.36 2.89
C VAL A 70 8.64 1.04 3.27
N GLU A 71 8.28 -0.02 2.57
CA GLU A 71 8.81 -1.35 2.78
C GLU A 71 9.38 -1.90 1.48
N ILE A 72 10.54 -2.52 1.57
CA ILE A 72 11.29 -2.99 0.41
C ILE A 72 11.47 -4.50 0.52
N PHE A 73 11.14 -5.21 -0.56
CA PHE A 73 11.07 -6.66 -0.63
C PHE A 73 11.99 -7.20 -1.72
N GLN A 74 12.64 -8.32 -1.41
CA GLN A 74 13.29 -9.20 -2.37
C GLN A 74 12.57 -10.55 -2.30
N ASP A 75 12.01 -11.03 -3.40
CA ASP A 75 11.36 -12.36 -3.46
C ASP A 75 10.35 -12.58 -2.31
N HIS A 76 9.48 -11.57 -2.08
CA HIS A 76 8.49 -11.52 -0.99
C HIS A 76 9.06 -11.46 0.45
N GLN A 77 10.37 -11.40 0.63
CA GLN A 77 11.02 -11.18 1.92
C GLN A 77 11.33 -9.70 2.12
N ARG A 78 10.85 -9.10 3.21
CA ARG A 78 11.17 -7.71 3.55
C ARG A 78 12.65 -7.58 3.91
N VAL A 79 13.38 -6.75 3.17
CA VAL A 79 14.83 -6.53 3.33
C VAL A 79 15.18 -5.18 3.95
N ALA A 80 14.26 -4.21 3.86
CA ALA A 80 14.38 -2.92 4.50
C ALA A 80 12.99 -2.32 4.78
N SER A 81 12.92 -1.51 5.83
CA SER A 81 11.78 -0.67 6.17
C SER A 81 12.31 0.67 6.71
N PRO A 82 12.85 1.54 5.83
CA PRO A 82 13.37 2.82 6.24
C PRO A 82 12.27 3.62 6.93
N CYS A 83 12.59 4.27 8.04
CA CYS A 83 11.64 5.09 8.76
C CYS A 83 11.38 6.39 7.98
N ALA A 84 10.30 6.45 7.18
CA ALA A 84 9.75 7.72 6.71
C ALA A 84 8.27 7.61 6.26
N VAL A 85 7.45 8.54 6.76
CA VAL A 85 6.10 8.92 6.29
C VAL A 85 6.09 10.44 6.08
N PRO A 86 5.22 10.99 5.22
CA PRO A 86 4.87 10.59 3.86
C PRO A 86 5.46 11.63 2.86
N SER A 87 6.17 11.19 1.81
CA SER A 87 6.12 12.00 0.59
C SER A 87 4.73 11.74 0.00
N ALA A 88 3.99 12.81 -0.27
CA ALA A 88 2.58 12.77 -0.64
C ALA A 88 2.34 11.63 -1.63
N VAL A 89 1.41 10.71 -1.29
CA VAL A 89 0.72 9.91 -2.30
C VAL A 89 0.00 10.94 -3.16
N ALA A 90 0.72 11.46 -4.16
CA ALA A 90 0.23 12.48 -5.05
C ALA A 90 -0.81 11.78 -5.90
N THR A 91 -2.07 12.04 -5.58
CA THR A 91 -3.22 11.77 -6.42
C THR A 91 -2.81 11.88 -7.89
N SER A 92 -2.67 10.75 -8.57
CA SER A 92 -2.62 10.72 -10.03
C SER A 92 -3.87 11.44 -10.51
N ARG A 93 -3.67 12.62 -11.11
CA ARG A 93 -4.68 13.21 -11.99
C ARG A 93 -4.79 12.41 -13.28
#